data_AF-A0A2E0PYM1-F1
#
_entry.id   AF-A0A2E0PYM1-F1
#
_cell.length_a   1.000
_cell.length_b   1.000
_cell.length_c   1.000
_cell.angle_alpha   90.00
_cell.angle_beta   90.00
_cell.angle_gamma   90.00
#
_symmetry.space_group_name_H-M   'P 1'
#
loop_
_entity.id
_entity.type
_entity.pdbx_description
1 polymer ?
#
loop_
_entity_poly.entity_id
_entity_poly.type
_entity_poly.pdbx_seq_one_letter_code
_entity_poly.pdbx_strand_id
1 'polypeptide(L)'
;MLRIKKWFDSGTPYIWMNAGAVSISIIMVVGLIYLIAVRGLSHFWPADIAVFDYYAEPEAPKERLIAEFADEETVSRSRAGNPKYEGDFIKRDLIKMGNRDITGLDFKWILNAGIENKTYPNEVMVIERREWGNLYGFLVGLNINGNKITENNLFWSTFQNRIEESNNIFDEIRHIEKDLIGAINYKMERLRLDERSLELNQQKTPENLIILEDKRRELKEKYDALVNELEKLYTELNSSSFTVKIADGQEKTFQFSKIVRAVKPNAMNKLDKIRHYFEKLWEFFSDDPREANTEGGIFPAIFGTVLMVIIMAIIVTPFGVIAAVYLREYAPQGPTTRFIRIAVNNLAGVPSVVYGVFGLGFFVYFLGGSIDELFFPEALPAPTYGTPGLLWASLTLAILTVPVVIVATEE
;
A
#
# COMPACT_ATOMS: atom_id res chain seq x y z
N MET A 1 -4.80 -10.20 60.65
CA MET A 1 -3.57 -10.62 59.94
C MET A 1 -3.61 -12.06 59.40
N LEU A 2 -3.98 -13.08 60.19
CA LEU A 2 -3.98 -14.51 59.75
C LEU A 2 -4.79 -14.82 58.48
N ARG A 3 -5.87 -14.08 58.21
CA ARG A 3 -6.76 -14.30 57.06
C ARG A 3 -6.20 -13.80 55.73
N ILE A 4 -5.39 -12.73 55.75
CA ILE A 4 -4.73 -12.18 54.55
C ILE A 4 -3.54 -13.06 54.15
N LYS A 5 -2.76 -13.53 55.13
CA LYS A 5 -1.64 -14.45 54.86
C LYS A 5 -2.11 -15.75 54.21
N LYS A 6 -3.16 -16.38 54.76
CA LYS A 6 -3.81 -17.55 54.13
C LYS A 6 -4.34 -17.29 52.71
N TRP A 7 -4.79 -16.08 52.41
CA TRP A 7 -5.27 -15.73 51.07
C TRP A 7 -4.12 -15.65 50.07
N PHE A 8 -2.99 -15.03 50.42
CA PHE A 8 -1.78 -15.04 49.60
C PHE A 8 -1.20 -16.45 49.43
N ASP A 9 -1.15 -17.23 50.52
CA ASP A 9 -0.67 -18.62 50.48
C ASP A 9 -1.57 -19.53 49.61
N SER A 10 -2.84 -19.15 49.38
CA SER A 10 -3.76 -19.90 48.52
C SER A 10 -3.51 -19.73 47.02
N GLY A 11 -2.64 -18.81 46.59
CA GLY A 11 -2.41 -18.48 45.18
C GLY A 11 -3.54 -17.70 44.49
N THR A 12 -4.72 -17.61 45.11
CA THR A 12 -5.91 -16.90 44.60
C THR A 12 -5.63 -15.45 44.15
N PRO A 13 -4.83 -14.62 44.85
CA PRO A 13 -4.51 -13.27 44.38
C PRO A 13 -3.82 -13.25 43.02
N TYR A 14 -2.94 -14.21 42.74
CA TYR A 14 -2.22 -14.29 41.46
C TYR A 14 -3.16 -14.66 40.30
N ILE A 15 -4.19 -15.47 40.56
CA ILE A 15 -5.23 -15.80 39.56
C ILE A 15 -6.00 -14.52 39.19
N TRP A 16 -6.46 -13.76 40.18
CA TRP A 16 -7.16 -12.48 39.94
C TRP A 16 -6.25 -11.43 39.29
N MET A 17 -4.96 -11.40 39.64
CA MET A 17 -3.99 -10.53 39.01
C MET A 17 -3.77 -10.90 37.54
N ASN A 18 -3.63 -12.19 37.21
CA ASN A 18 -3.50 -12.65 35.82
C ASN A 18 -4.78 -12.40 35.02
N ALA A 19 -5.95 -12.70 35.59
CA ALA A 19 -7.23 -12.40 34.95
C ALA A 19 -7.43 -10.89 34.72
N GLY A 20 -7.04 -10.07 35.70
CA GLY A 20 -7.02 -8.61 35.58
C GLY A 20 -6.04 -8.14 34.50
N ALA A 21 -4.83 -8.70 34.45
CA ALA A 21 -3.83 -8.39 33.44
C ALA A 21 -4.31 -8.76 32.02
N VAL A 22 -4.90 -9.94 31.84
CA VAL A 22 -5.51 -10.35 30.56
C VAL A 22 -6.64 -9.40 30.16
N SER A 23 -7.50 -9.02 31.10
CA SER A 23 -8.60 -8.08 30.85
C SER A 23 -8.07 -6.71 30.42
N ILE A 24 -7.05 -6.18 31.10
CA ILE A 24 -6.39 -4.92 30.73
C ILE A 24 -5.76 -5.04 29.35
N SER A 25 -5.07 -6.14 29.04
CA SER A 25 -4.49 -6.39 27.72
C SER A 25 -5.54 -6.40 26.61
N ILE A 26 -6.69 -7.05 26.82
CA ILE A 26 -7.79 -7.05 25.85
C ILE A 26 -8.33 -5.63 25.65
N ILE A 27 -8.55 -4.89 26.74
CA ILE A 27 -9.02 -3.49 26.67
C ILE A 27 -8.01 -2.62 25.91
N MET A 28 -6.70 -2.78 26.16
CA MET A 28 -5.65 -2.05 25.46
C MET A 28 -5.62 -2.40 23.96
N VAL A 29 -5.75 -3.69 23.61
CA VAL A 29 -5.78 -4.13 22.20
C VAL A 29 -7.00 -3.56 21.48
N VAL A 30 -8.19 -3.68 22.08
CA VAL A 30 -9.42 -3.12 21.51
C VAL A 30 -9.34 -1.60 21.42
N GLY A 31 -8.79 -0.94 22.45
CA GLY A 31 -8.58 0.50 22.48
C GLY A 31 -7.59 0.97 21.40
N LEU A 32 -6.52 0.22 21.18
CA LEU A 32 -5.55 0.49 20.11
C LEU A 32 -6.17 0.31 18.73
N ILE A 33 -6.90 -0.80 18.50
CA ILE A 33 -7.62 -1.04 17.24
C ILE A 33 -8.63 0.09 16.99
N TYR A 34 -9.38 0.48 18.01
CA TYR A 34 -10.33 1.59 17.92
C TYR A 34 -9.62 2.91 17.59
N LEU A 35 -8.51 3.22 18.25
CA LEU A 35 -7.73 4.42 17.98
C LEU A 35 -7.21 4.45 16.53
N ILE A 36 -6.65 3.33 16.07
CA ILE A 36 -6.18 3.16 14.69
C ILE A 36 -7.34 3.30 13.71
N ALA A 37 -8.49 2.69 14.00
CA ALA A 37 -9.68 2.79 13.16
C ALA A 37 -10.18 4.23 13.06
N VAL A 38 -10.31 4.95 14.19
CA VAL A 38 -10.77 6.34 14.18
C VAL A 38 -9.79 7.25 13.43
N ARG A 39 -8.48 7.16 13.71
CA ARG A 39 -7.46 7.98 13.05
C ARG A 39 -7.26 7.62 11.58
N GLY A 40 -7.40 6.35 11.22
CA GLY A 40 -7.25 5.85 9.85
C GLY A 40 -8.49 6.15 9.00
N LEU A 41 -9.69 5.84 9.50
CA LEU A 41 -10.93 6.05 8.77
C LEU A 41 -11.23 7.53 8.56
N SER A 42 -10.80 8.44 9.45
CA SER A 42 -10.96 9.88 9.23
C SER A 42 -10.22 10.40 8.00
N HIS A 43 -9.17 9.71 7.54
CA HIS A 43 -8.36 10.11 6.39
C HIS A 43 -9.16 10.19 5.08
N PHE A 44 -10.21 9.38 4.92
CA PHE A 44 -11.04 9.36 3.70
C PHE A 44 -12.08 10.47 3.66
N TRP A 45 -12.23 11.24 4.74
CA TRP A 45 -13.18 12.33 4.79
C TRP A 45 -12.67 13.54 3.98
N PRO A 46 -13.47 14.10 3.05
CA PRO A 46 -13.08 15.31 2.31
C PRO A 46 -13.20 16.54 3.23
N ALA A 47 -12.11 16.82 3.95
CA ALA A 47 -12.00 17.97 4.84
C ALA A 47 -12.06 19.30 4.07
N ASP A 48 -12.53 20.33 4.76
CA ASP A 48 -12.61 21.67 4.18
C ASP A 48 -11.21 22.28 4.05
N ILE A 49 -10.96 22.93 2.92
CA ILE A 49 -9.69 23.57 2.61
C ILE A 49 -9.78 25.05 2.95
N ALA A 50 -8.90 25.50 3.82
CA ALA A 50 -8.80 26.89 4.21
C ALA A 50 -7.85 27.64 3.28
N VAL A 51 -8.18 28.90 3.01
CA VAL A 51 -7.27 29.88 2.42
C VAL A 51 -7.11 31.01 3.41
N PHE A 52 -5.87 31.25 3.83
CA PHE A 52 -5.55 32.20 4.87
C PHE A 52 -4.19 32.81 4.60
N ASP A 53 -3.95 33.94 5.25
CA ASP A 53 -2.63 34.51 5.29
C ASP A 53 -1.93 34.13 6.60
N TYR A 54 -0.62 33.96 6.53
CA TYR A 54 0.19 33.49 7.65
C TYR A 54 1.46 34.31 7.80
N TYR A 55 1.81 34.67 9.03
CA TYR A 55 3.12 35.21 9.38
C TYR A 55 3.71 34.38 10.54
N ALA A 56 4.94 33.90 10.36
CA ALA A 56 5.59 33.05 11.37
C ALA A 56 5.86 33.80 12.68
N GLU A 57 6.12 35.11 12.57
CA GLU A 57 6.29 36.05 13.67
C GLU A 57 5.63 37.38 13.30
N PRO A 58 5.25 38.25 14.25
CA PRO A 58 4.58 39.52 13.98
C PRO A 58 5.27 40.45 12.96
N GLU A 59 6.59 40.31 12.77
CA GLU A 59 7.40 41.10 11.83
C GLU A 59 7.80 40.33 10.57
N ALA A 60 7.41 39.07 10.46
CA ALA A 60 7.76 38.22 9.33
C ALA A 60 6.95 38.59 8.08
N PRO A 61 7.49 38.34 6.86
CA PRO A 61 6.73 38.51 5.64
C PRO A 61 5.49 37.60 5.65
N LYS A 62 4.40 38.16 5.13
CA LYS A 62 3.11 37.49 5.01
C LYS A 62 3.14 36.48 3.86
N GLU A 63 2.81 35.23 4.16
CA GLU A 63 2.69 34.14 3.20
C GLU A 63 1.21 33.76 3.07
N ARG A 64 0.69 33.66 1.84
CA ARG A 64 -0.66 33.13 1.62
C ARG A 64 -0.61 31.62 1.49
N LEU A 65 -1.44 30.92 2.25
CA LEU A 65 -1.47 29.47 2.33
C LEU A 65 -2.85 28.92 1.93
N ILE A 66 -2.84 27.77 1.28
CA ILE A 66 -4.01 26.94 1.00
C ILE A 66 -3.75 25.59 1.65
N ALA A 67 -4.53 25.22 2.65
CA ALA A 67 -4.27 24.01 3.42
C ALA A 67 -5.50 23.44 4.13
N GLU A 68 -5.42 22.15 4.42
CA GLU A 68 -6.32 21.44 5.33
C GLU A 68 -5.75 21.49 6.75
N PHE A 69 -6.59 21.64 7.77
CA PHE A 69 -6.18 21.57 9.17
C PHE A 69 -6.31 20.12 9.66
N ALA A 70 -5.19 19.47 9.97
CA ALA A 70 -5.13 18.03 10.26
C ALA A 70 -5.11 17.71 11.76
N ASP A 71 -4.37 18.49 12.55
CA ASP A 71 -4.30 18.31 14.00
C ASP A 71 -3.99 19.64 14.70
N GLU A 72 -4.14 19.67 16.02
CA GLU A 72 -3.96 20.86 16.85
C GLU A 72 -3.30 20.46 18.17
N GLU A 73 -2.27 21.22 18.58
CA GLU A 73 -1.55 20.97 19.84
C GLU A 73 -1.27 22.28 20.58
N THR A 74 -1.32 22.23 21.91
CA THR A 74 -0.81 23.30 22.77
C THR A 74 0.50 22.86 23.40
N VAL A 75 1.58 23.58 23.11
CA VAL A 75 2.94 23.27 23.60
C VAL A 75 3.50 24.43 24.42
N SER A 76 4.51 24.16 25.26
CA SER A 76 5.24 25.25 25.91
C SER A 76 5.93 26.15 24.88
N ARG A 77 6.09 27.43 25.20
CA ARG A 77 6.77 28.41 24.34
C ARG A 77 8.15 27.93 23.88
N SER A 78 8.91 27.27 24.76
CA SER A 78 10.21 26.66 24.44
C SER A 78 10.13 25.57 23.38
N ARG A 79 9.11 24.69 23.45
CA ARG A 79 8.90 23.62 22.47
C ARG A 79 8.39 24.15 21.12
N ALA A 80 7.73 25.31 21.12
CA ALA A 80 7.31 26.00 19.90
C ALA A 80 8.45 26.79 19.20
N GLY A 81 9.69 26.73 19.71
CA GLY A 81 10.82 27.48 19.13
C GLY A 81 10.93 28.92 19.64
N ASN A 82 10.35 29.23 20.82
CA ASN A 82 10.35 30.56 21.44
C ASN A 82 9.83 31.68 20.53
N PRO A 83 8.62 31.55 19.96
CA PRO A 83 8.11 32.56 19.05
C PRO A 83 7.88 33.90 19.79
N LYS A 84 7.90 35.00 19.03
CA LYS A 84 7.66 36.37 19.53
C LYS A 84 6.20 36.66 19.97
N TYR A 85 5.34 35.65 19.98
CA TYR A 85 3.97 35.76 20.52
C TYR A 85 3.97 35.72 22.06
N GLU A 86 2.99 36.39 22.67
CA GLU A 86 2.80 36.39 24.13
C GLU A 86 2.22 35.06 24.63
N GLY A 87 2.54 34.72 25.89
CA GLY A 87 2.03 33.52 26.59
C GLY A 87 3.07 32.42 26.81
N ASP A 88 2.93 31.69 27.93
CA ASP A 88 3.82 30.57 28.29
C ASP A 88 3.51 29.29 27.48
N PHE A 89 2.29 29.20 26.95
CA PHE A 89 1.81 28.12 26.11
C PHE A 89 1.38 28.66 24.75
N ILE A 90 1.83 27.99 23.70
CA ILE A 90 1.59 28.36 22.31
C ILE A 90 0.78 27.28 21.64
N LYS A 91 -0.30 27.70 21.00
CA LYS A 91 -1.15 26.84 20.19
C LYS A 91 -0.61 26.76 18.77
N ARG A 92 -0.41 25.55 18.27
CA ARG A 92 0.03 25.27 16.90
C ARG A 92 -0.92 24.31 16.21
N ASP A 93 -1.12 24.54 14.91
CA ASP A 93 -1.94 23.72 14.04
C ASP A 93 -1.04 22.96 13.07
N LEU A 94 -1.28 21.67 12.91
CA LEU A 94 -0.68 20.86 11.86
C LEU A 94 -1.54 21.05 10.63
N ILE A 95 -0.99 21.72 9.62
CA ILE A 95 -1.65 21.88 8.33
C ILE A 95 -1.11 20.86 7.34
N LYS A 96 -2.01 20.28 6.55
CA LYS A 96 -1.68 19.51 5.35
C LYS A 96 -1.72 20.45 4.16
N MET A 97 -0.57 20.65 3.54
CA MET A 97 -0.40 21.48 2.36
C MET A 97 -0.41 20.57 1.13
N GLY A 98 -0.99 21.05 0.04
CA GLY A 98 -0.77 20.43 -1.27
C GLY A 98 0.56 20.85 -1.88
N ASN A 99 0.75 20.49 -3.14
CA ASN A 99 1.76 21.05 -4.04
C ASN A 99 3.19 20.67 -3.63
N ARG A 100 3.42 19.41 -3.24
CA ARG A 100 4.72 18.93 -2.73
C ARG A 100 5.90 19.21 -3.66
N ASP A 101 5.68 19.19 -4.96
CA ASP A 101 6.65 19.56 -6.01
C ASP A 101 7.08 21.03 -5.96
N ILE A 102 6.32 21.87 -5.25
CA ILE A 102 6.54 23.32 -5.13
C ILE A 102 7.01 23.67 -3.71
N THR A 103 6.32 23.15 -2.69
CA THR A 103 6.56 23.47 -1.28
C THR A 103 7.59 22.56 -0.63
N GLY A 104 7.83 21.37 -1.19
CA GLY A 104 8.72 20.33 -0.66
C GLY A 104 8.16 19.54 0.53
N LEU A 105 7.01 19.93 1.08
CA LEU A 105 6.44 19.37 2.31
C LEU A 105 4.92 19.19 2.18
N ASP A 106 4.42 18.02 2.61
CA ASP A 106 2.98 17.73 2.70
C ASP A 106 2.35 18.24 4.00
N PHE A 107 3.16 18.39 5.05
CA PHE A 107 2.70 18.80 6.38
C PHE A 107 3.63 19.84 7.00
N LYS A 108 3.05 20.85 7.63
CA LYS A 108 3.76 21.93 8.32
C LYS A 108 3.04 22.29 9.60
N TRP A 109 3.78 22.43 10.70
CA TRP A 109 3.26 23.04 11.91
C TRP A 109 3.30 24.57 11.75
N ILE A 110 2.18 25.22 11.99
CA ILE A 110 2.07 26.68 12.01
C ILE A 110 1.53 27.17 13.36
N LEU A 111 1.88 28.39 13.72
CA LEU A 111 1.39 28.99 14.97
C LEU A 111 0.02 29.60 14.73
N ASN A 112 -0.96 29.21 15.55
CA ASN A 112 -2.35 29.66 15.39
C ASN A 112 -2.46 31.19 15.46
N ALA A 113 -1.63 31.84 16.29
CA ALA A 113 -1.57 33.29 16.44
C ALA A 113 -1.12 34.06 15.19
N GLY A 114 -0.51 33.39 14.21
CA GLY A 114 -0.06 33.99 12.96
C GLY A 114 -1.09 33.93 11.83
N ILE A 115 -2.28 33.37 12.08
CA ILE A 115 -3.30 33.14 11.05
C ILE A 115 -4.22 34.37 10.94
N GLU A 116 -4.33 34.90 9.72
CA GLU A 116 -5.24 36.00 9.38
C GLU A 116 -6.10 35.66 8.15
N ASN A 117 -7.24 36.36 8.03
CA ASN A 117 -8.14 36.29 6.86
C ASN A 117 -8.52 34.86 6.45
N LYS A 118 -8.68 33.97 7.43
CA LYS A 118 -9.04 32.57 7.18
C LYS A 118 -10.44 32.48 6.57
N THR A 119 -10.50 31.91 5.38
CA THR A 119 -11.73 31.69 4.62
C THR A 119 -11.78 30.26 4.09
N TYR A 120 -12.98 29.79 3.73
CA TYR A 120 -13.21 28.49 3.09
C TYR A 120 -13.94 28.72 1.76
N PRO A 121 -13.24 29.13 0.69
CA PRO A 121 -13.86 29.41 -0.61
C PRO A 121 -14.47 28.13 -1.21
N ASN A 122 -15.63 28.21 -1.85
CA ASN A 122 -16.27 27.04 -2.48
C ASN A 122 -15.54 26.59 -3.75
N GLU A 123 -14.78 27.49 -4.36
CA GLU A 123 -14.10 27.30 -5.64
C GLU A 123 -12.76 26.58 -5.50
N VAL A 124 -12.23 26.50 -4.27
CA VAL A 124 -10.95 25.83 -4.00
C VAL A 124 -11.08 24.35 -4.35
N MET A 125 -10.09 23.86 -5.09
CA MET A 125 -10.06 22.47 -5.52
C MET A 125 -8.91 21.71 -4.89
N VAL A 126 -9.18 20.44 -4.64
CA VAL A 126 -8.20 19.41 -4.31
C VAL A 126 -8.10 18.50 -5.52
N ILE A 127 -6.91 18.44 -6.10
CA ILE A 127 -6.59 17.55 -7.21
C ILE A 127 -5.70 16.45 -6.66
N GLU A 128 -6.18 15.22 -6.71
CA GLU A 128 -5.33 14.06 -6.48
C GLU A 128 -4.53 13.81 -7.75
N ARG A 129 -3.22 13.75 -7.61
CA ARG A 129 -2.30 13.51 -8.71
C ARG A 129 -1.81 12.07 -8.66
N ARG A 130 -1.21 11.62 -9.76
CA ARG A 130 -0.54 10.31 -9.81
C ARG A 130 0.84 10.33 -9.16
N GLU A 131 1.42 11.53 -9.05
CA GLU A 131 2.74 11.79 -8.49
C GLU A 131 2.69 13.07 -7.66
N TRP A 132 3.60 13.18 -6.68
CA TRP A 132 3.83 14.41 -5.90
C TRP A 132 2.68 14.85 -4.98
N GLY A 133 1.80 13.96 -4.54
CA GLY A 133 0.76 14.35 -3.59
C GLY A 133 -0.36 15.19 -4.21
N ASN A 134 -1.31 15.58 -3.36
CA ASN A 134 -2.42 16.44 -3.76
C ASN A 134 -1.94 17.83 -4.21
N LEU A 135 -2.66 18.42 -5.16
CA LEU A 135 -2.51 19.80 -5.61
C LEU A 135 -3.72 20.61 -5.13
N TYR A 136 -3.47 21.70 -4.42
CA TYR A 136 -4.49 22.64 -3.95
C TYR A 136 -4.40 23.96 -4.73
N GLY A 137 -5.54 24.52 -5.12
CA GLY A 137 -5.58 25.80 -5.83
C GLY A 137 -6.92 26.13 -6.43
N PHE A 138 -6.92 27.03 -7.41
CA PHE A 138 -8.10 27.48 -8.14
C PHE A 138 -7.91 27.25 -9.63
N LEU A 139 -8.88 26.62 -10.29
CA LEU A 139 -8.83 26.41 -11.73
C LEU A 139 -9.05 27.75 -12.45
N VAL A 140 -8.12 28.13 -13.31
CA VAL A 140 -8.17 29.42 -14.05
C VAL A 140 -8.15 29.27 -15.56
N GLY A 141 -7.68 28.13 -16.09
CA GLY A 141 -7.63 27.92 -17.53
C GLY A 141 -7.64 26.44 -17.90
N LEU A 142 -8.22 26.15 -19.07
CA LEU A 142 -8.13 24.84 -19.72
C LEU A 142 -7.54 25.02 -21.11
N ASN A 143 -6.74 24.06 -21.53
CA ASN A 143 -6.21 23.96 -22.88
C ASN A 143 -6.44 22.53 -23.38
N ILE A 144 -7.50 22.36 -24.16
CA ILE A 144 -7.93 21.05 -24.67
C ILE A 144 -7.56 21.01 -26.15
N ASN A 145 -6.61 20.16 -26.53
CA ASN A 145 -6.16 19.99 -27.91
C ASN A 145 -5.74 21.32 -28.58
N GLY A 146 -5.10 22.21 -27.83
CA GLY A 146 -4.68 23.54 -28.29
C GLY A 146 -5.76 24.63 -28.19
N ASN A 147 -7.01 24.28 -27.88
CA ASN A 147 -8.08 25.24 -27.67
C ASN A 147 -8.08 25.74 -26.22
N LYS A 148 -7.75 27.01 -26.04
CA LYS A 148 -7.82 27.68 -24.74
C LYS A 148 -9.27 28.00 -24.41
N ILE A 149 -9.73 27.49 -23.27
CA ILE A 149 -11.05 27.76 -22.71
C ILE A 149 -10.83 28.53 -21.41
N THR A 150 -11.44 29.70 -21.34
CA THR A 150 -11.47 30.56 -20.14
C THR A 150 -12.91 30.71 -19.70
N GLU A 151 -13.15 30.57 -18.39
CA GLU A 151 -14.39 30.82 -17.63
C GLU A 151 -15.70 30.84 -18.46
N ASN A 152 -16.41 29.71 -18.45
CA ASN A 152 -17.80 29.60 -18.90
C ASN A 152 -18.63 28.81 -17.86
N ASN A 153 -19.96 28.81 -18.00
CA ASN A 153 -20.85 28.10 -17.05
C ASN A 153 -20.62 26.57 -17.02
N LEU A 154 -19.93 26.01 -18.02
CA LEU A 154 -19.61 24.59 -18.15
C LEU A 154 -18.14 24.29 -17.85
N PHE A 155 -17.43 25.21 -17.20
CA PHE A 155 -15.98 25.15 -17.09
C PHE A 155 -15.53 23.98 -16.20
N TRP A 156 -16.21 23.82 -15.06
CA TRP A 156 -15.96 22.71 -14.15
C TRP A 156 -16.38 21.35 -14.74
N SER A 157 -17.54 21.27 -15.42
CA SER A 157 -17.99 20.02 -16.05
C SER A 157 -17.06 19.60 -17.19
N THR A 158 -16.58 20.54 -18.00
CA THR A 158 -15.60 20.27 -19.05
C THR A 158 -14.29 19.73 -18.46
N PHE A 159 -13.83 20.31 -17.35
CA PHE A 159 -12.64 19.83 -16.64
C PHE A 159 -12.83 18.39 -16.11
N GLN A 160 -13.96 18.10 -15.46
CA GLN A 160 -14.28 16.78 -14.94
C GLN A 160 -14.37 15.72 -16.05
N ASN A 161 -15.08 16.02 -17.14
CA ASN A 161 -15.18 15.11 -18.27
C ASN A 161 -13.80 14.81 -18.88
N ARG A 162 -12.92 15.82 -18.98
CA ARG A 162 -11.57 15.62 -19.51
C ARG A 162 -10.68 14.79 -18.58
N ILE A 163 -10.87 14.87 -17.26
CA ILE A 163 -10.22 13.96 -16.31
C ILE A 163 -10.67 12.52 -16.53
N GLU A 164 -11.98 12.30 -16.70
CA GLU A 164 -12.54 10.97 -16.95
C GLU A 164 -12.00 10.36 -18.26
N GLU A 165 -12.02 11.13 -19.36
CA GLU A 165 -11.41 10.72 -20.63
C GLU A 165 -9.92 10.39 -20.47
N SER A 166 -9.17 11.24 -19.75
CA SER A 166 -7.74 11.01 -19.50
C SER A 166 -7.49 9.78 -18.64
N ASN A 167 -8.38 9.46 -17.70
CA ASN A 167 -8.29 8.24 -16.90
C ASN A 167 -8.56 7.00 -17.76
N ASN A 168 -9.57 7.05 -18.63
CA ASN A 168 -9.87 5.94 -19.54
C ASN A 168 -8.69 5.64 -20.48
N ILE A 169 -8.07 6.67 -21.07
CA ILE A 169 -6.86 6.51 -21.90
C ILE A 169 -5.70 5.94 -21.08
N PHE A 170 -5.53 6.41 -19.84
CA PHE A 170 -4.49 5.89 -18.94
C PHE A 170 -4.70 4.40 -18.61
N ASP A 171 -5.94 3.99 -18.37
CA ASP A 171 -6.29 2.60 -18.10
C ASP A 171 -6.07 1.71 -19.34
N GLU A 172 -6.36 2.22 -20.53
CA GLU A 172 -6.08 1.54 -21.80
C GLU A 172 -4.58 1.35 -22.04
N ILE A 173 -3.77 2.40 -21.81
CA ILE A 173 -2.31 2.32 -21.84
C ILE A 173 -1.83 1.24 -20.87
N ARG A 174 -2.33 1.25 -19.63
CA ARG A 174 -1.97 0.28 -18.61
C ARG A 174 -2.34 -1.16 -19.03
N HIS A 175 -3.51 -1.36 -19.62
CA HIS A 175 -3.94 -2.67 -20.12
C HIS A 175 -3.01 -3.18 -21.24
N ILE A 176 -2.65 -2.32 -22.19
CA ILE A 176 -1.72 -2.67 -23.27
C ILE A 176 -0.35 -3.04 -22.69
N GLU A 177 0.20 -2.22 -21.78
CA GLU A 177 1.54 -2.43 -21.20
C GLU A 177 1.60 -3.66 -20.29
N LYS A 178 0.67 -3.79 -19.34
CA LYS A 178 0.72 -4.86 -18.33
C LYS A 178 0.17 -6.18 -18.83
N ASP A 179 -0.94 -6.17 -19.56
CA ASP A 179 -1.64 -7.39 -19.92
C ASP A 179 -1.25 -7.87 -21.32
N LEU A 180 -1.40 -7.03 -22.34
CA LEU A 180 -1.18 -7.46 -23.72
C LEU A 180 0.31 -7.65 -24.03
N ILE A 181 1.12 -6.62 -23.81
CA ILE A 181 2.58 -6.70 -23.96
C ILE A 181 3.16 -7.70 -22.95
N GLY A 182 2.67 -7.71 -21.71
CA GLY A 182 3.05 -8.72 -20.72
C GLY A 182 2.83 -10.16 -21.21
N ALA A 183 1.67 -10.46 -21.80
CA ALA A 183 1.36 -11.77 -22.36
C ALA A 183 2.24 -12.11 -23.58
N ILE A 184 2.58 -11.13 -24.42
CA ILE A 184 3.51 -11.34 -25.53
C ILE A 184 4.92 -11.62 -25.00
N ASN A 185 5.40 -10.84 -24.03
CA ASN A 185 6.71 -11.05 -23.39
C ASN A 185 6.80 -12.43 -22.75
N TYR A 186 5.75 -12.88 -22.07
CA TYR A 186 5.67 -14.24 -21.53
C TYR A 186 5.80 -15.31 -22.64
N LYS A 187 5.12 -15.12 -23.78
CA LYS A 187 5.24 -16.04 -24.92
C LYS A 187 6.63 -15.99 -25.57
N MET A 188 7.22 -14.80 -25.70
CA MET A 188 8.58 -14.65 -26.20
C MET A 188 9.59 -15.36 -25.30
N GLU A 189 9.43 -15.23 -23.98
CA GLU A 189 10.25 -15.96 -23.01
C GLU A 189 10.05 -17.47 -23.13
N ARG A 190 8.81 -17.94 -23.34
CA ARG A 190 8.56 -19.36 -23.60
C ARG A 190 9.30 -19.87 -24.84
N LEU A 191 9.32 -19.10 -25.94
CA LEU A 191 10.09 -19.46 -27.13
C LEU A 191 11.62 -19.43 -26.92
N ARG A 192 12.11 -18.61 -25.98
CA ARG A 192 13.52 -18.64 -25.56
C ARG A 192 13.85 -19.93 -24.82
N LEU A 193 12.97 -20.33 -23.90
CA LEU A 193 13.09 -21.58 -23.15
C LEU A 193 12.97 -22.81 -24.06
N ASP A 194 12.06 -22.80 -25.03
CA ASP A 194 11.93 -23.88 -26.01
C ASP A 194 13.20 -24.02 -26.86
N GLU A 195 13.81 -22.91 -27.33
CA GLU A 195 15.10 -22.95 -28.03
C GLU A 195 16.20 -23.56 -27.15
N ARG A 196 16.25 -23.14 -25.87
CA ARG A 196 17.21 -23.65 -24.90
C ARG A 196 17.01 -25.15 -24.61
N SER A 197 15.77 -25.61 -24.56
CA SER A 197 15.45 -27.03 -24.40
C SER A 197 15.95 -27.85 -25.60
N LEU A 198 15.77 -27.35 -26.83
CA LEU A 198 16.31 -28.01 -28.04
C LEU A 198 17.84 -28.07 -28.03
N GLU A 199 18.52 -27.04 -27.51
CA GLU A 199 19.98 -27.06 -27.31
C GLU A 199 20.40 -28.16 -26.35
N LEU A 200 19.78 -28.23 -25.17
CA LEU A 200 20.11 -29.20 -24.14
C LEU A 200 19.87 -30.63 -24.62
N ASN A 201 18.82 -30.85 -25.42
CA ASN A 201 18.48 -32.15 -25.97
C ASN A 201 19.22 -32.51 -27.28
N GLN A 202 20.15 -31.65 -27.74
CA GLN A 202 20.88 -31.84 -29.00
C GLN A 202 19.97 -31.92 -30.24
N GLN A 203 18.83 -31.24 -30.21
CA GLN A 203 17.80 -31.21 -31.26
C GLN A 203 17.67 -29.84 -31.95
N LYS A 204 18.73 -29.00 -31.86
CA LYS A 204 18.80 -27.69 -32.52
C LYS A 204 19.06 -27.84 -34.03
N THR A 205 18.08 -28.37 -34.76
CA THR A 205 18.15 -28.50 -36.22
C THR A 205 17.68 -27.20 -36.91
N PRO A 206 18.13 -26.93 -38.15
CA PRO A 206 17.67 -25.76 -38.91
C PRO A 206 16.14 -25.71 -39.06
N GLU A 207 15.47 -26.85 -39.23
CA GLU A 207 14.01 -26.91 -39.37
C GLU A 207 13.31 -26.43 -38.10
N ASN A 208 13.78 -26.88 -36.92
CA ASN A 208 13.20 -26.46 -35.64
C ASN A 208 13.44 -24.97 -35.36
N LEU A 209 14.58 -24.42 -35.80
CA LEU A 209 14.88 -22.99 -35.66
C LEU A 209 13.97 -22.12 -36.52
N ILE A 210 13.71 -22.52 -37.77
CA ILE A 210 12.80 -21.78 -38.65
C ILE A 210 11.40 -21.68 -38.02
N ILE A 211 10.90 -22.76 -37.43
CA ILE A 211 9.59 -22.76 -36.74
C ILE A 211 9.57 -21.77 -35.56
N LEU A 212 10.64 -21.72 -34.77
CA LEU A 212 10.74 -20.80 -33.64
C LEU A 212 10.88 -19.34 -34.11
N GLU A 213 11.66 -19.09 -35.16
CA GLU A 213 11.83 -17.77 -35.77
C GLU A 213 10.52 -17.25 -36.36
N ASP A 214 9.74 -18.09 -37.04
CA ASP A 214 8.43 -17.72 -37.57
C ASP A 214 7.47 -17.31 -36.45
N LYS A 215 7.42 -18.06 -35.34
CA LYS A 215 6.62 -17.70 -34.15
C LYS A 215 7.11 -16.40 -33.50
N ARG A 216 8.43 -16.19 -33.41
CA ARG A 216 9.02 -14.94 -32.89
C ARG A 216 8.64 -13.75 -33.76
N ARG A 217 8.67 -13.92 -35.09
CA ARG A 217 8.27 -12.88 -36.04
C ARG A 217 6.80 -12.49 -35.85
N GLU A 218 5.90 -13.47 -35.73
CA GLU A 218 4.47 -13.21 -35.48
C GLU A 218 4.24 -12.46 -34.15
N LEU A 219 4.91 -12.86 -33.07
CA LEU A 219 4.80 -12.17 -31.78
C LEU A 219 5.39 -10.75 -31.84
N LYS A 220 6.49 -10.57 -32.57
CA LYS A 220 7.12 -9.26 -32.75
C LYS A 220 6.22 -8.31 -33.55
N GLU A 221 5.59 -8.78 -34.62
CA GLU A 221 4.64 -7.97 -35.39
C GLU A 221 3.47 -7.49 -34.51
N LYS A 222 2.94 -8.37 -33.63
CA LYS A 222 1.90 -7.99 -32.65
C LYS A 222 2.41 -6.99 -31.62
N TYR A 223 3.62 -7.19 -31.11
CA TYR A 223 4.26 -6.26 -30.18
C TYR A 223 4.42 -4.87 -30.82
N ASP A 224 4.97 -4.81 -32.02
CA ASP A 224 5.21 -3.56 -32.75
C ASP A 224 3.88 -2.84 -33.04
N ALA A 225 2.80 -3.57 -33.33
CA ALA A 225 1.46 -2.99 -33.49
C ALA A 225 0.96 -2.33 -32.20
N LEU A 226 1.12 -2.98 -31.05
CA LEU A 226 0.73 -2.43 -29.75
C LEU A 226 1.58 -1.22 -29.34
N VAL A 227 2.88 -1.23 -29.66
CA VAL A 227 3.75 -0.07 -29.42
C VAL A 227 3.28 1.15 -30.23
N ASN A 228 2.92 0.96 -31.50
CA ASN A 228 2.35 2.04 -32.32
C ASN A 228 1.01 2.56 -31.79
N GLU A 229 0.21 1.69 -31.17
CA GLU A 229 -1.03 2.09 -30.50
C GLU A 229 -0.76 2.90 -29.23
N LEU A 230 0.18 2.46 -28.40
CA LEU A 230 0.65 3.20 -27.22
C LEU A 230 1.12 4.60 -27.57
N GLU A 231 1.92 4.75 -28.64
CA GLU A 231 2.40 6.08 -29.08
C GLU A 231 1.26 7.05 -29.39
N LYS A 232 0.15 6.56 -29.99
CA LYS A 232 -1.04 7.37 -30.26
C LYS A 232 -1.74 7.75 -28.95
N LEU A 233 -1.95 6.79 -28.05
CA LEU A 233 -2.61 7.02 -26.76
C LEU A 233 -1.81 8.02 -25.91
N TYR A 234 -0.49 7.89 -25.85
CA TYR A 234 0.38 8.85 -25.16
C TYR A 234 0.33 10.25 -25.76
N THR A 235 0.24 10.35 -27.10
CA THR A 235 0.11 11.63 -27.78
C THR A 235 -1.24 12.28 -27.43
N GLU A 236 -2.32 11.51 -27.41
CA GLU A 236 -3.65 11.98 -27.02
C GLU A 236 -3.70 12.39 -25.55
N LEU A 237 -3.15 11.56 -24.65
CA LEU A 237 -3.12 11.82 -23.21
C LEU A 237 -2.37 13.12 -22.86
N ASN A 238 -1.30 13.41 -23.59
CA ASN A 238 -0.45 14.60 -23.37
C ASN A 238 -0.88 15.85 -24.16
N SER A 239 -1.93 15.75 -24.98
CA SER A 239 -2.44 16.85 -25.82
C SER A 239 -3.10 17.99 -25.05
N SER A 240 -3.49 17.74 -23.80
CA SER A 240 -4.35 18.61 -23.01
C SER A 240 -3.71 18.99 -21.68
N SER A 241 -3.98 20.22 -21.24
CA SER A 241 -3.46 20.78 -19.99
C SER A 241 -4.46 21.71 -19.33
N PHE A 242 -4.23 22.01 -18.06
CA PHE A 242 -5.04 22.91 -17.25
C PHE A 242 -4.13 23.80 -16.42
N THR A 243 -4.62 25.00 -16.10
CA THR A 243 -3.87 26.00 -15.35
C THR A 243 -4.55 26.24 -14.00
N VAL A 244 -3.73 26.20 -12.96
CA VAL A 244 -4.13 26.36 -11.57
C VAL A 244 -3.43 27.55 -10.97
N LYS A 245 -4.20 28.43 -10.34
CA LYS A 245 -3.68 29.47 -9.46
C LYS A 245 -3.45 28.87 -8.08
N ILE A 246 -2.19 28.82 -7.65
CA ILE A 246 -1.78 28.25 -6.37
C ILE A 246 -1.77 29.33 -5.26
N ALA A 247 -1.36 28.95 -4.05
CA ALA A 247 -1.46 29.81 -2.86
C ALA A 247 -0.74 31.16 -2.97
N ASP A 248 0.44 31.19 -3.59
CA ASP A 248 1.25 32.40 -3.82
C ASP A 248 0.70 33.31 -4.93
N GLY A 249 -0.40 32.90 -5.58
CA GLY A 249 -1.04 33.61 -6.68
C GLY A 249 -0.45 33.32 -8.05
N GLN A 250 0.62 32.53 -8.16
CA GLN A 250 1.18 32.10 -9.44
C GLN A 250 0.25 31.14 -10.17
N GLU A 251 0.23 31.24 -11.48
CA GLU A 251 -0.46 30.31 -12.36
C GLU A 251 0.51 29.23 -12.83
N LYS A 252 0.16 27.96 -12.59
CA LYS A 252 0.94 26.81 -13.02
C LYS A 252 0.11 25.88 -13.88
N THR A 253 0.72 25.42 -14.96
CA THR A 253 0.09 24.53 -15.92
C THR A 253 0.51 23.09 -15.68
N PHE A 254 -0.48 22.20 -15.69
CA PHE A 254 -0.33 20.78 -15.45
C PHE A 254 -1.00 19.99 -16.58
N GLN A 255 -0.52 18.78 -16.82
CA GLN A 255 -1.09 17.87 -17.82
C GLN A 255 -2.17 16.99 -17.18
N PHE A 256 -3.21 16.65 -17.94
CA PHE A 256 -4.26 15.73 -17.48
C PHE A 256 -3.73 14.32 -17.21
N SER A 257 -2.68 13.90 -17.94
CA SER A 257 -1.95 12.64 -17.73
C SER A 257 -1.52 12.39 -16.29
N LYS A 258 -1.32 13.46 -15.50
CA LYS A 258 -0.84 13.40 -14.11
C LYS A 258 -1.94 13.46 -13.05
N ILE A 259 -3.21 13.53 -13.42
CA ILE A 259 -4.33 13.64 -12.47
C ILE A 259 -5.02 12.29 -12.32
N VAL A 260 -5.49 12.00 -11.11
CA VAL A 260 -6.44 10.91 -10.82
C VAL A 260 -7.86 11.47 -10.75
N ARG A 261 -8.07 12.50 -9.93
CA ARG A 261 -9.37 13.16 -9.75
C ARG A 261 -9.22 14.59 -9.30
N ALA A 262 -10.29 15.37 -9.42
CA ALA A 262 -10.37 16.70 -8.85
C ALA A 262 -11.72 16.90 -8.15
N VAL A 263 -11.70 17.49 -6.96
CA VAL A 263 -12.90 17.74 -6.16
C VAL A 263 -12.88 19.15 -5.58
N LYS A 264 -14.05 19.68 -5.20
CA LYS A 264 -14.20 20.94 -4.47
C LYS A 264 -14.81 20.67 -3.09
N PRO A 265 -13.99 20.31 -2.07
CA PRO A 265 -14.51 19.83 -0.78
C PRO A 265 -15.45 20.81 -0.09
N ASN A 266 -15.15 22.11 -0.19
CA ASN A 266 -15.94 23.17 0.44
C ASN A 266 -17.31 23.37 -0.20
N ALA A 267 -17.45 23.03 -1.49
CA ALA A 267 -18.73 23.11 -2.21
C ALA A 267 -19.60 21.85 -2.02
N MET A 268 -19.07 20.78 -1.44
CA MET A 268 -19.81 19.54 -1.22
C MET A 268 -20.85 19.70 -0.12
N ASN A 269 -22.06 19.22 -0.39
CA ASN A 269 -23.02 19.01 0.67
C ASN A 269 -22.65 17.75 1.50
N LYS A 270 -23.34 17.52 2.61
CA LYS A 270 -23.06 16.37 3.49
C LYS A 270 -23.21 15.02 2.78
N LEU A 271 -24.18 14.87 1.87
CA LEU A 271 -24.37 13.64 1.12
C LEU A 271 -23.23 13.41 0.12
N ASP A 272 -22.76 14.46 -0.55
CA ASP A 272 -21.61 14.38 -1.45
C ASP A 272 -20.36 13.94 -0.69
N LYS A 273 -20.13 14.49 0.51
CA LYS A 273 -19.00 14.09 1.37
C LYS A 273 -19.08 12.62 1.79
N ILE A 274 -20.27 12.14 2.15
CA ILE A 274 -20.49 10.72 2.50
C ILE A 274 -20.24 9.82 1.29
N ARG A 275 -20.74 10.20 0.11
CA ARG A 275 -20.51 9.44 -1.13
C ARG A 275 -19.01 9.38 -1.44
N HIS A 276 -18.33 10.52 -1.43
CA HIS A 276 -16.89 10.60 -1.67
C HIS A 276 -16.09 9.74 -0.68
N TYR A 277 -16.48 9.75 0.59
CA TYR A 277 -15.87 8.93 1.64
C TYR A 277 -15.91 7.44 1.29
N PHE A 278 -17.10 6.92 0.93
CA PHE A 278 -17.24 5.49 0.61
C PHE A 278 -16.57 5.13 -0.72
N GLU A 279 -16.59 6.01 -1.72
CA GLU A 279 -15.83 5.84 -2.96
C GLU A 279 -14.32 5.73 -2.67
N LYS A 280 -13.78 6.61 -1.82
CA LYS A 280 -12.38 6.58 -1.41
C LYS A 280 -12.00 5.37 -0.57
N LEU A 281 -12.88 4.95 0.34
CA LEU A 281 -12.69 3.75 1.13
C LEU A 281 -12.66 2.50 0.24
N TRP A 282 -13.56 2.41 -0.73
CA TRP A 282 -13.59 1.30 -1.67
C TRP A 282 -12.34 1.27 -2.54
N GLU A 283 -11.95 2.41 -3.13
CA GLU A 283 -10.71 2.55 -3.90
C GLU A 283 -9.49 2.09 -3.10
N PHE A 284 -9.40 2.49 -1.83
CA PHE A 284 -8.30 2.06 -0.97
C PHE A 284 -8.22 0.54 -0.82
N PHE A 285 -9.35 -0.17 -0.76
CA PHE A 285 -9.35 -1.63 -0.65
C PHE A 285 -9.21 -2.37 -1.99
N SER A 286 -9.64 -1.78 -3.10
CA SER A 286 -9.73 -2.46 -4.40
C SER A 286 -8.64 -2.09 -5.40
N ASP A 287 -8.04 -0.91 -5.26
CA ASP A 287 -7.08 -0.38 -6.24
C ASP A 287 -5.64 -0.82 -5.91
N ASP A 288 -4.74 -0.61 -6.88
CA ASP A 288 -3.32 -0.86 -6.75
C ASP A 288 -2.59 0.29 -6.03
N PRO A 289 -1.47 0.00 -5.35
CA PRO A 289 -0.67 1.03 -4.70
C PRO A 289 0.01 1.93 -5.73
N ARG A 290 0.13 3.21 -5.37
CA ARG A 290 0.84 4.27 -6.11
C ARG A 290 1.89 4.92 -5.21
N GLU A 291 2.86 5.62 -5.81
CA GLU A 291 3.86 6.42 -5.09
C GLU A 291 4.52 5.69 -3.91
N ALA A 292 5.14 4.53 -4.17
CA ALA A 292 5.77 3.70 -3.13
C ALA A 292 4.84 3.33 -1.95
N ASN A 293 3.56 3.09 -2.23
CA ASN A 293 2.50 2.78 -1.25
C ASN A 293 2.08 3.97 -0.37
N THR A 294 2.38 5.21 -0.79
CA THR A 294 1.86 6.40 -0.11
C THR A 294 0.50 6.85 -0.63
N GLU A 295 0.12 6.39 -1.82
CA GLU A 295 -1.17 6.67 -2.47
C GLU A 295 -1.74 5.39 -3.10
N GLY A 296 -2.98 5.47 -3.61
CA GLY A 296 -3.67 4.32 -4.22
C GLY A 296 -4.24 3.35 -3.19
N GLY A 297 -4.43 2.10 -3.62
CA GLY A 297 -5.03 1.05 -2.80
C GLY A 297 -4.04 0.01 -2.28
N ILE A 298 -4.56 -0.89 -1.44
CA ILE A 298 -3.80 -1.95 -0.76
C ILE A 298 -4.23 -3.36 -1.18
N PHE A 299 -4.96 -3.49 -2.29
CA PHE A 299 -5.54 -4.77 -2.72
C PHE A 299 -4.49 -5.89 -2.87
N PRO A 300 -3.36 -5.69 -3.57
CA PRO A 300 -2.36 -6.76 -3.74
C PRO A 300 -1.75 -7.22 -2.41
N ALA A 301 -1.58 -6.32 -1.45
CA ALA A 301 -1.05 -6.64 -0.13
C ALA A 301 -2.04 -7.50 0.67
N ILE A 302 -3.33 -7.12 0.68
CA ILE A 302 -4.39 -7.92 1.32
C ILE A 302 -4.46 -9.30 0.68
N PHE A 303 -4.52 -9.36 -0.65
CA PHE A 303 -4.61 -10.61 -1.38
C PHE A 303 -3.42 -11.52 -1.06
N GLY A 304 -2.19 -10.99 -1.13
CA GLY A 304 -0.97 -11.72 -0.82
C GLY A 304 -0.96 -12.26 0.61
N THR A 305 -1.34 -11.45 1.59
CA THR A 305 -1.41 -11.88 3.00
C THR A 305 -2.48 -12.96 3.22
N VAL A 306 -3.68 -12.78 2.68
CA VAL A 306 -4.77 -13.77 2.82
C VAL A 306 -4.38 -15.08 2.15
N LEU A 307 -3.85 -15.04 0.93
CA LEU A 307 -3.42 -16.24 0.21
C LEU A 307 -2.31 -16.97 0.97
N MET A 308 -1.33 -16.23 1.51
CA MET A 308 -0.25 -16.81 2.31
C MET A 308 -0.78 -17.53 3.56
N VAL A 309 -1.73 -16.91 4.28
CA VAL A 309 -2.37 -17.51 5.45
C VAL A 309 -3.20 -18.74 5.07
N ILE A 310 -3.93 -18.71 3.96
CA ILE A 310 -4.71 -19.85 3.46
C ILE A 310 -3.79 -21.02 3.13
N ILE A 311 -2.71 -20.80 2.37
CA ILE A 311 -1.76 -21.87 2.02
C ILE A 311 -1.08 -22.42 3.29
N MET A 312 -0.66 -21.54 4.19
CA MET A 312 -0.12 -21.92 5.49
C MET A 312 -1.11 -22.81 6.26
N ALA A 313 -2.38 -22.40 6.38
CA ALA A 313 -3.42 -23.14 7.09
C ALA A 313 -3.69 -24.52 6.47
N ILE A 314 -3.83 -24.59 5.14
CA ILE A 314 -4.05 -25.84 4.40
C ILE A 314 -2.91 -26.84 4.66
N ILE A 315 -1.68 -26.35 4.78
CA ILE A 315 -0.51 -27.20 5.02
C ILE A 315 -0.40 -27.54 6.51
N VAL A 316 -0.37 -26.55 7.39
CA VAL A 316 -0.08 -26.75 8.81
C VAL A 316 -1.17 -27.53 9.54
N THR A 317 -2.45 -27.32 9.21
CA THR A 317 -3.56 -27.90 9.97
C THR A 317 -3.60 -29.42 9.87
N PRO A 318 -3.58 -30.06 8.68
CA PRO A 318 -3.55 -31.52 8.59
C PRO A 318 -2.33 -32.13 9.31
N PHE A 319 -1.12 -31.58 9.09
CA PHE A 319 0.08 -32.13 9.70
C PHE A 319 0.09 -31.96 11.23
N GLY A 320 -0.28 -30.77 11.72
CA GLY A 320 -0.33 -30.46 13.15
C GLY A 320 -1.37 -31.28 13.89
N VAL A 321 -2.59 -31.40 13.34
CA VAL A 321 -3.68 -32.17 13.95
C VAL A 321 -3.36 -33.67 13.93
N ILE A 322 -2.88 -34.22 12.81
CA ILE A 322 -2.48 -35.64 12.75
C ILE A 322 -1.36 -35.92 13.75
N ALA A 323 -0.35 -35.05 13.83
CA ALA A 323 0.74 -35.19 14.80
C ALA A 323 0.23 -35.16 16.24
N ALA A 324 -0.65 -34.22 16.59
CA ALA A 324 -1.23 -34.13 17.94
C ALA A 324 -2.07 -35.35 18.30
N VAL A 325 -2.98 -35.78 17.42
CA VAL A 325 -3.81 -36.97 17.64
C VAL A 325 -2.93 -38.22 17.80
N TYR A 326 -1.91 -38.37 16.95
CA TYR A 326 -0.96 -39.48 17.07
C TYR A 326 -0.21 -39.44 18.41
N LEU A 327 0.35 -38.29 18.78
CA LEU A 327 1.12 -38.14 20.03
C LEU A 327 0.27 -38.33 21.29
N ARG A 328 -1.02 -37.99 21.22
CA ARG A 328 -1.94 -38.08 22.35
C ARG A 328 -2.56 -39.46 22.51
N GLU A 329 -3.08 -40.03 21.42
CA GLU A 329 -3.94 -41.22 21.48
C GLU A 329 -3.20 -42.52 21.13
N TYR A 330 -2.21 -42.46 20.23
CA TYR A 330 -1.59 -43.66 19.67
C TYR A 330 -0.14 -43.88 20.11
N ALA A 331 0.61 -42.81 20.38
CA ALA A 331 2.03 -42.90 20.68
C ALA A 331 2.26 -43.50 22.08
N PRO A 332 2.98 -44.64 22.19
CA PRO A 332 3.29 -45.21 23.49
C PRO A 332 4.16 -44.25 24.30
N GLN A 333 3.90 -44.17 25.60
CA GLN A 333 4.73 -43.37 26.51
C GLN A 333 6.14 -43.96 26.55
N GLY A 334 7.12 -43.19 26.08
CA GLY A 334 8.48 -43.70 25.87
C GLY A 334 9.48 -42.61 25.48
N PRO A 335 10.77 -42.98 25.31
CA PRO A 335 11.84 -42.04 25.00
C PRO A 335 11.61 -41.30 23.68
N THR A 336 11.00 -41.96 22.68
CA THR A 336 10.66 -41.37 21.37
C THR A 336 9.61 -40.27 21.49
N THR A 337 8.47 -40.56 22.12
CA THR A 337 7.38 -39.60 22.35
C THR A 337 7.85 -38.41 23.18
N ARG A 338 8.68 -38.67 24.21
CA ARG A 338 9.31 -37.61 25.03
C ARG A 338 10.26 -36.73 24.20
N PHE A 339 11.06 -37.33 23.32
CA PHE A 339 11.96 -36.61 22.43
C PHE A 339 11.18 -35.71 21.46
N ILE A 340 10.13 -36.23 20.82
CA ILE A 340 9.28 -35.45 19.90
C ILE A 340 8.65 -34.27 20.63
N ARG A 341 8.10 -34.47 21.83
CA ARG A 341 7.48 -33.39 22.61
C ARG A 341 8.50 -32.31 23.01
N ILE A 342 9.73 -32.70 23.37
CA ILE A 342 10.83 -31.75 23.62
C ILE A 342 11.16 -30.97 22.35
N ALA A 343 11.24 -31.65 21.20
CA ALA A 343 11.52 -31.00 19.91
C ALA A 343 10.43 -29.98 19.53
N VAL A 344 9.15 -30.35 19.67
CA VAL A 344 8.01 -29.44 19.43
C VAL A 344 8.08 -28.21 20.33
N ASN A 345 8.31 -28.41 21.63
CA ASN A 345 8.45 -27.29 22.58
C ASN A 345 9.66 -26.40 22.27
N ASN A 346 10.77 -27.00 21.83
CA ASN A 346 11.96 -26.23 21.43
C ASN A 346 11.72 -25.45 20.14
N LEU A 347 11.00 -26.02 19.17
CA LEU A 347 10.59 -25.32 17.94
C LEU A 347 9.75 -24.08 18.27
N ALA A 348 8.82 -24.18 19.22
CA ALA A 348 8.05 -23.01 19.68
C ALA A 348 8.92 -21.89 20.28
N GLY A 349 10.12 -22.22 20.77
CA GLY A 349 11.09 -21.27 21.33
C GLY A 349 12.09 -20.69 20.31
N VAL A 350 12.08 -21.14 19.05
CA VAL A 350 13.02 -20.65 18.03
C VAL A 350 12.60 -19.24 17.56
N PRO A 351 13.53 -18.26 17.53
CA PRO A 351 13.22 -16.92 17.02
C PRO A 351 12.77 -16.94 15.56
N SER A 352 11.77 -16.12 15.20
CA SER A 352 11.20 -16.06 13.85
C SER A 352 12.22 -15.74 12.75
N VAL A 353 13.25 -14.95 13.04
CA VAL A 353 14.35 -14.64 12.10
C VAL A 353 15.09 -15.91 11.66
N VAL A 354 15.27 -16.88 12.56
CA VAL A 354 15.93 -18.16 12.25
C VAL A 354 15.10 -18.96 11.25
N TYR A 355 13.78 -18.99 11.44
CA TYR A 355 12.86 -19.61 10.47
C TYR A 355 12.93 -18.93 9.10
N GLY A 356 13.03 -17.59 9.06
CA GLY A 356 13.18 -16.85 7.80
C GLY A 356 14.44 -17.24 7.02
N VAL A 357 15.60 -17.28 7.69
CA VAL A 357 16.87 -17.68 7.06
C VAL A 357 16.84 -19.16 6.67
N PHE A 358 16.27 -20.03 7.51
CA PHE A 358 16.06 -21.43 7.18
C PHE A 358 15.17 -21.60 5.95
N GLY A 359 14.06 -20.87 5.87
CA GLY A 359 13.15 -20.92 4.73
C GLY A 359 13.84 -20.50 3.43
N LEU A 360 14.63 -19.43 3.46
CA LEU A 360 15.43 -19.02 2.30
C LEU A 360 16.43 -20.10 1.89
N GLY A 361 17.22 -20.62 2.84
CA GLY A 361 18.25 -21.62 2.52
C GLY A 361 17.67 -22.97 2.07
N PHE A 362 16.69 -23.48 2.80
CA PHE A 362 16.13 -24.82 2.57
C PHE A 362 15.05 -24.83 1.49
N PHE A 363 14.05 -23.96 1.57
CA PHE A 363 12.94 -24.01 0.61
C PHE A 363 13.30 -23.37 -0.71
N VAL A 364 13.92 -22.18 -0.71
CA VAL A 364 14.23 -21.46 -1.94
C VAL A 364 15.46 -22.07 -2.61
N TYR A 365 16.62 -22.03 -1.96
CA TYR A 365 17.87 -22.41 -2.63
C TYR A 365 18.05 -23.92 -2.78
N PHE A 366 17.78 -24.70 -1.73
CA PHE A 366 17.96 -26.14 -1.81
C PHE A 366 16.81 -26.82 -2.55
N LEU A 367 15.58 -26.77 -2.02
CA LEU A 367 14.45 -27.49 -2.60
C LEU A 367 14.02 -26.88 -3.94
N GLY A 368 13.78 -25.56 -3.99
CA GLY A 368 13.41 -24.86 -5.21
C GLY A 368 14.48 -24.96 -6.31
N GLY A 369 15.76 -24.74 -5.94
CA GLY A 369 16.88 -24.91 -6.86
C GLY A 369 17.02 -26.34 -7.40
N SER A 370 16.88 -27.36 -6.55
CA SER A 370 16.91 -28.77 -6.98
C SER A 370 15.74 -29.12 -7.92
N ILE A 371 14.55 -28.57 -7.68
CA ILE A 371 13.40 -28.75 -8.58
C ILE A 371 13.71 -28.14 -9.95
N ASP A 372 14.30 -26.95 -9.99
CA ASP A 372 14.66 -26.30 -11.26
C ASP A 372 15.75 -27.06 -12.02
N GLU A 373 16.77 -27.56 -11.34
CA GLU A 373 17.81 -28.39 -11.96
C GLU A 373 17.24 -29.68 -12.58
N LEU A 374 16.25 -30.29 -11.92
CA LEU A 374 15.67 -31.56 -12.36
C LEU A 374 14.60 -31.40 -13.44
N PHE A 375 13.75 -30.37 -13.33
CA PHE A 375 12.53 -30.24 -14.13
C PHE A 375 12.50 -29.02 -15.05
N PHE A 376 13.33 -28.00 -14.81
CA PHE A 376 13.37 -26.75 -15.58
C PHE A 376 14.80 -26.32 -15.94
N PRO A 377 15.68 -27.22 -16.43
CA PRO A 377 17.08 -26.89 -16.70
C PRO A 377 17.24 -25.79 -17.76
N GLU A 378 16.26 -25.61 -18.64
CA GLU A 378 16.22 -24.55 -19.64
C GLU A 378 16.02 -23.14 -19.07
N ALA A 379 15.48 -23.01 -17.86
CA ALA A 379 15.24 -21.72 -17.21
C ALA A 379 16.50 -21.15 -16.55
N LEU A 380 17.47 -22.01 -16.21
CA LEU A 380 18.70 -21.61 -15.53
C LEU A 380 19.55 -20.65 -16.39
N PRO A 381 20.14 -19.59 -15.79
CA PRO A 381 20.32 -19.34 -14.35
C PRO A 381 19.20 -18.55 -13.66
N ALA A 382 18.07 -18.30 -14.32
CA ALA A 382 16.91 -17.64 -13.73
C ALA A 382 15.90 -18.71 -13.25
N PRO A 383 16.03 -19.22 -12.01
CA PRO A 383 15.21 -20.31 -11.50
C PRO A 383 13.71 -19.98 -11.51
N THR A 384 12.86 -21.01 -11.62
CA THR A 384 11.40 -20.87 -11.46
C THR A 384 11.03 -21.05 -10.00
N TYR A 385 11.35 -22.21 -9.44
CA TYR A 385 11.05 -22.56 -8.04
C TYR A 385 12.12 -22.05 -7.07
N GLY A 386 13.37 -21.87 -7.49
CA GLY A 386 14.46 -21.29 -6.70
C GLY A 386 14.37 -19.78 -6.49
N THR A 387 13.18 -19.18 -6.62
CA THR A 387 12.92 -17.76 -6.36
C THR A 387 12.09 -17.59 -5.09
N PRO A 388 12.31 -16.52 -4.29
CA PRO A 388 11.44 -16.21 -3.17
C PRO A 388 10.00 -15.95 -3.66
N GLY A 389 9.02 -16.57 -3.01
CA GLY A 389 7.62 -16.46 -3.41
C GLY A 389 6.62 -16.87 -2.33
N LEU A 390 5.34 -16.65 -2.61
CA LEU A 390 4.21 -16.93 -1.70
C LEU A 390 4.22 -18.37 -1.17
N LEU A 391 4.54 -19.35 -2.02
CA LEU A 391 4.61 -20.76 -1.63
C LEU A 391 5.65 -20.99 -0.52
N TRP A 392 6.89 -20.56 -0.72
CA TRP A 392 7.96 -20.77 0.27
C TRP A 392 7.76 -19.95 1.55
N ALA A 393 7.23 -18.74 1.42
CA ALA A 393 6.87 -17.92 2.58
C ALA A 393 5.80 -18.62 3.43
N SER A 394 4.74 -19.13 2.80
CA SER A 394 3.66 -19.84 3.48
C SER A 394 4.12 -21.16 4.13
N LEU A 395 5.04 -21.89 3.50
CA LEU A 395 5.66 -23.10 4.06
C LEU A 395 6.54 -22.80 5.27
N THR A 396 7.29 -21.69 5.22
CA THR A 396 8.11 -21.23 6.34
C THR A 396 7.23 -20.85 7.53
N LEU A 397 6.14 -20.13 7.28
CA LEU A 397 5.14 -19.82 8.30
C LEU A 397 4.44 -21.07 8.84
N ALA A 398 4.19 -22.07 7.98
CA ALA A 398 3.60 -23.33 8.40
C ALA A 398 4.50 -24.01 9.43
N ILE A 399 5.82 -24.15 9.16
CA ILE A 399 6.77 -24.72 10.13
C ILE A 399 6.77 -23.94 11.45
N LEU A 400 6.77 -22.61 11.37
CA LEU A 400 6.75 -21.76 12.57
C LEU A 400 5.49 -21.96 13.41
N THR A 401 4.35 -22.27 12.77
CA THR A 401 3.04 -22.43 13.44
C THR A 401 2.71 -23.86 13.85
N VAL A 402 3.41 -24.87 13.30
CA VAL A 402 3.22 -26.30 13.66
C VAL A 402 3.18 -26.52 15.18
N PRO A 403 4.14 -26.01 16.00
CA PRO A 403 4.13 -26.29 17.43
C PRO A 403 2.88 -25.78 18.14
N VAL A 404 2.40 -24.60 17.75
CA VAL A 404 1.19 -23.99 18.32
C VAL A 404 -0.03 -24.85 18.01
N VAL A 405 -0.16 -25.31 16.76
CA VAL A 405 -1.27 -26.19 16.35
C VAL A 405 -1.24 -27.52 17.10
N ILE A 406 -0.05 -28.12 17.26
CA ILE A 406 0.10 -29.38 17.99
C ILE A 406 -0.34 -29.21 19.45
N VAL A 407 0.22 -28.23 20.15
CA VAL A 407 -0.06 -28.00 21.58
C VAL A 407 -1.53 -27.67 21.79
N ALA A 408 -2.11 -26.78 20.97
CA ALA A 408 -3.53 -26.42 21.06
C ALA A 408 -4.50 -27.56 20.74
N THR A 409 -4.05 -28.60 20.03
CA THR A 409 -4.86 -29.80 19.75
C THR A 409 -4.66 -30.90 20.81
N GLU A 410 -3.52 -30.90 21.52
CA GLU A 410 -3.24 -31.82 22.62
C GLU A 410 -3.92 -31.43 23.95
N GLU A 411 -4.13 -30.12 24.16
CA GLU A 411 -4.88 -29.52 25.28
C GLU A 411 -6.40 -29.72 25.13
#